data_AF-A0A258ATV4-F1
#
_entry.id   AF-A0A258ATV4-F1
#
_cell.length_a   1.000
_cell.length_b   1.000
_cell.length_c   1.000
_cell.angle_alpha   90.00
_cell.angle_beta   90.00
_cell.angle_gamma   90.00
#
_symmetry.space_group_name_H-M   'P 1'
#
loop_
_entity.id
_entity.type
_entity.pdbx_description
1 polymer ?
#
loop_
_entity_poly.entity_id
_entity_poly.type
_entity_poly.pdbx_seq_one_letter_code
_entity_poly.pdbx_strand_id
1 'polypeptide(L)'
;MITCTHRGTCLQARGCQPTRRESGFSMTEMVIVISLIGVLAGIVVMPMNQFLAGGKEVLAETRQETLNQAVYRFAQQNYELQFDAMDGSVADELVILRTLQYRDPNINRAKIGSPYFDPRYNPVASSSSSEYRLRWTGKIYDLLVPGQGGTGILINYEGTDFTTAFVFPPDFQMAGN
;
A
#
# COMPACT_ATOMS: atom_id res chain seq x y z
N MET A 1 -50.28 -11.62 -67.07
CA MET A 1 -50.90 -12.96 -67.17
C MET A 1 -49.77 -13.93 -67.49
N ILE A 2 -49.66 -15.03 -66.74
CA ILE A 2 -48.94 -16.28 -67.04
C ILE A 2 -47.60 -16.12 -67.81
N THR A 3 -46.49 -16.58 -67.22
CA THR A 3 -45.69 -17.70 -67.76
C THR A 3 -44.43 -17.90 -66.93
N CYS A 4 -44.33 -19.07 -66.28
CA CYS A 4 -43.04 -19.66 -65.96
C CYS A 4 -42.35 -20.04 -67.27
N THR A 5 -41.16 -19.48 -67.54
CA THR A 5 -40.25 -20.03 -68.55
C THR A 5 -38.84 -20.12 -67.97
N HIS A 6 -38.35 -21.36 -68.02
CA HIS A 6 -36.96 -21.81 -67.98
C HIS A 6 -35.93 -20.96 -67.21
N ARG A 7 -35.65 -21.40 -65.98
CA ARG A 7 -34.31 -21.79 -65.45
C ARG A 7 -34.21 -21.44 -63.96
N GLY A 8 -33.96 -22.47 -63.15
CA GLY A 8 -33.14 -22.38 -61.94
C GLY A 8 -33.69 -21.58 -60.76
N THR A 9 -34.37 -22.27 -59.84
CA THR A 9 -34.03 -22.35 -58.39
C THR A 9 -32.79 -21.53 -57.96
N CYS A 10 -32.74 -20.75 -56.88
CA CYS A 10 -33.30 -20.91 -55.54
C CYS A 10 -33.39 -19.54 -54.83
N LEU A 11 -34.43 -19.36 -54.00
CA LEU A 11 -34.53 -18.25 -53.04
C LEU A 11 -34.41 -18.87 -51.65
N GLN A 12 -33.26 -18.70 -51.00
CA GLN A 12 -33.12 -19.00 -49.58
C GLN A 12 -32.15 -18.04 -48.91
N ALA A 13 -32.73 -17.08 -48.19
CA ALA A 13 -32.03 -16.17 -47.31
C ALA A 13 -31.32 -16.98 -46.21
N ARG A 14 -29.98 -16.94 -46.19
CA ARG A 14 -29.17 -17.36 -45.05
C ARG A 14 -28.27 -16.20 -44.67
N GLY A 15 -28.30 -15.87 -43.37
CA GLY A 15 -27.58 -14.76 -42.77
C GLY A 15 -26.10 -14.76 -43.12
N CYS A 16 -25.59 -13.57 -43.41
CA CYS A 16 -24.17 -13.33 -43.57
C CYS A 16 -23.53 -13.35 -42.17
N GLN A 17 -22.90 -14.45 -41.79
CA GLN A 17 -21.95 -14.43 -40.67
C GLN A 17 -20.61 -13.91 -41.20
N PRO A 18 -19.99 -12.89 -40.56
CA PRO A 18 -18.67 -12.43 -40.98
C PRO A 18 -17.67 -13.56 -40.76
N THR A 19 -16.99 -13.97 -41.83
CA THR A 19 -15.88 -14.91 -41.76
C THR A 19 -14.74 -14.25 -40.98
N ARG A 20 -14.45 -14.77 -39.79
CA ARG A 20 -13.25 -14.40 -39.03
C ARG A 20 -12.04 -14.85 -39.86
N ARG A 21 -11.43 -13.92 -40.59
CA ARG A 21 -10.15 -14.17 -41.26
C ARG A 21 -9.10 -14.32 -40.17
N GLU A 22 -8.58 -15.52 -40.00
CA GLU A 22 -7.32 -15.72 -39.29
C GLU A 22 -6.21 -15.16 -40.19
N SER A 23 -5.81 -13.91 -39.97
CA SER A 23 -4.64 -13.32 -40.60
C SER A 23 -3.39 -13.71 -39.80
N GLY A 24 -2.45 -14.41 -40.44
CA GLY A 24 -1.12 -14.63 -39.87
C GLY A 24 -0.35 -13.30 -39.79
N PHE A 25 0.39 -13.10 -38.70
CA PHE A 25 1.24 -11.93 -38.52
C PHE A 25 2.33 -11.90 -39.61
N SER A 26 2.44 -10.78 -40.33
CA SER A 26 3.56 -10.59 -41.27
C SER A 26 4.88 -10.43 -40.50
N MET A 27 5.96 -10.97 -41.05
CA MET A 27 7.32 -10.81 -40.49
C MET A 27 7.69 -9.32 -40.34
N THR A 28 7.22 -8.46 -41.24
CA THR A 28 7.46 -7.00 -41.17
C THR A 28 6.72 -6.35 -40.00
N GLU A 29 5.53 -6.84 -39.67
CA GLU A 29 4.69 -6.32 -38.59
C GLU A 29 5.32 -6.67 -37.23
N MET A 30 5.87 -7.88 -37.10
CA MET A 30 6.67 -8.26 -35.93
C MET A 30 7.92 -7.39 -35.75
N VAL A 31 8.64 -7.05 -36.84
CA VAL A 31 9.83 -6.19 -36.77
C VAL A 31 9.47 -4.75 -36.36
N ILE A 32 8.35 -4.22 -36.84
CA ILE A 32 7.87 -2.89 -36.45
C ILE A 32 7.49 -2.88 -34.96
N VAL A 33 6.82 -3.92 -34.45
CA VAL A 33 6.44 -4.00 -33.04
C VAL A 33 7.67 -4.06 -32.12
N ILE A 34 8.66 -4.91 -32.41
CA ILE A 34 9.86 -5.00 -31.55
C ILE A 34 10.68 -3.71 -31.56
N SER A 35 10.73 -3.00 -32.70
CA SER A 35 11.45 -1.73 -32.80
C SER A 35 10.74 -0.61 -32.04
N LEU A 36 9.40 -0.55 -32.11
CA LEU A 36 8.60 0.36 -31.29
C LEU A 36 8.77 0.08 -29.79
N ILE A 37 8.73 -1.19 -29.37
CA ILE A 37 8.93 -1.56 -27.96
C ILE A 37 10.34 -1.17 -27.49
N GLY A 38 11.37 -1.36 -28.31
CA GLY A 38 12.75 -0.98 -27.96
C GLY A 38 12.92 0.51 -27.72
N VAL A 39 12.34 1.35 -28.58
CA VAL A 39 12.38 2.82 -28.41
C VAL A 39 11.61 3.25 -27.17
N LEU A 40 10.42 2.71 -26.95
CA LEU A 40 9.60 3.04 -25.78
C LEU A 40 10.27 2.62 -24.47
N ALA A 41 10.85 1.42 -24.42
CA ALA A 41 11.56 0.93 -23.25
C ALA A 41 12.77 1.83 -22.91
N GLY A 42 13.53 2.27 -23.92
CA GLY A 42 14.67 3.16 -23.73
C GLY A 42 14.30 4.50 -23.07
N ILE A 43 13.15 5.06 -23.41
CA ILE A 43 12.68 6.35 -22.85
C ILE A 43 12.26 6.19 -21.38
N VAL A 44 11.65 5.06 -21.01
CA VAL A 44 11.05 4.85 -19.67
C VAL A 44 12.09 4.49 -18.60
N VAL A 45 13.20 3.85 -18.94
CA VAL A 45 14.17 3.36 -17.94
C VAL A 45 14.83 4.48 -17.16
N MET A 46 15.17 5.60 -17.79
CA MET A 46 15.88 6.71 -17.15
C MET A 46 15.11 7.34 -15.96
N PRO A 47 13.84 7.74 -16.11
CA PRO A 47 13.12 8.38 -15.00
C PRO A 47 12.57 7.41 -13.95
N MET A 48 12.56 6.09 -14.20
CA MET A 48 11.92 5.12 -13.31
C MET A 48 12.52 5.12 -11.89
N ASN A 49 13.84 5.30 -11.77
CA ASN A 49 14.50 5.37 -10.46
C ASN A 49 14.08 6.61 -9.65
N GLN A 50 13.84 7.75 -10.31
CA GLN A 50 13.39 8.97 -9.66
C GLN A 50 11.95 8.83 -9.16
N PHE A 51 11.08 8.21 -9.96
CA PHE A 51 9.69 7.94 -9.54
C PHE A 51 9.60 6.97 -8.37
N LEU A 52 10.44 5.93 -8.35
CA LEU A 52 10.48 4.99 -7.21
C LEU A 52 10.97 5.67 -5.93
N ALA A 53 11.98 6.55 -6.03
CA ALA A 53 12.48 7.28 -4.87
C ALA A 53 11.41 8.25 -4.30
N GLY A 54 10.79 9.07 -5.16
CA GLY A 54 9.74 9.99 -4.74
C GLY A 54 8.47 9.26 -4.25
N GLY A 55 8.11 8.13 -4.85
CA GLY A 55 6.99 7.32 -4.39
C GLY A 55 7.20 6.77 -2.98
N LYS A 56 8.42 6.34 -2.64
CA LYS A 56 8.76 5.88 -1.29
C LYS A 56 8.64 7.00 -0.25
N GLU A 57 9.09 8.20 -0.58
CA GLU A 57 8.97 9.40 0.27
C GLU A 57 7.51 9.72 0.59
N VAL A 58 6.66 9.82 -0.44
CA VAL A 58 5.22 10.12 -0.25
C VAL A 58 4.51 9.04 0.57
N LEU A 59 4.84 7.76 0.35
CA LEU A 59 4.28 6.66 1.14
C LEU A 59 4.74 6.72 2.60
N ALA A 60 5.98 7.12 2.83
CA ALA A 60 6.52 7.29 4.16
C ALA A 60 5.83 8.43 4.93
N GLU A 61 5.65 9.59 4.29
CA GLU A 61 4.91 10.73 4.83
C GLU A 61 3.45 10.34 5.13
N THR A 62 2.76 9.71 4.18
CA THR A 62 1.37 9.25 4.36
C THR A 62 1.26 8.30 5.56
N ARG A 63 2.25 7.42 5.76
CA ARG A 63 2.28 6.50 6.90
C ARG A 63 2.45 7.25 8.22
N GLN A 64 3.37 8.21 8.26
CA GLN A 64 3.60 9.09 9.41
C GLN A 64 2.34 9.88 9.76
N GLU A 65 1.66 10.44 8.76
CA GLU A 65 0.41 11.17 8.95
C GLU A 65 -0.70 10.27 9.50
N THR A 66 -0.84 9.06 8.96
CA THR A 66 -1.85 8.10 9.43
C THR A 66 -1.64 7.72 10.90
N LEU A 67 -0.39 7.51 11.32
CA LEU A 67 -0.06 7.26 12.73
C LEU A 67 -0.33 8.47 13.61
N ASN A 68 0.07 9.67 13.18
CA ASN A 68 -0.19 10.89 13.94
C ASN A 68 -1.69 11.17 14.06
N GLN A 69 -2.48 10.91 13.03
CA GLN A 69 -3.95 10.95 13.11
C GLN A 69 -4.49 9.97 14.15
N ALA A 70 -3.93 8.75 14.25
CA ALA A 70 -4.33 7.79 15.27
C ALA A 70 -3.98 8.28 16.69
N VAL A 71 -2.82 8.89 16.89
CA VAL A 71 -2.43 9.54 18.15
C VAL A 71 -3.43 10.63 18.54
N TYR A 72 -3.80 11.51 17.59
CA TYR A 72 -4.79 12.56 17.86
C TYR A 72 -6.17 11.99 18.20
N ARG A 73 -6.62 10.93 17.51
CA ARG A 73 -7.90 10.25 17.83
C ARG A 73 -7.87 9.60 19.21
N PHE A 74 -6.74 9.02 19.61
CA PHE A 74 -6.56 8.49 20.95
C PHE A 74 -6.67 9.61 22.01
N ALA A 75 -5.98 10.73 21.79
CA ALA A 75 -5.97 11.87 22.71
C ALA A 75 -7.35 12.53 22.88
N GLN A 76 -8.20 12.50 21.84
CA GLN A 76 -9.58 13.02 21.91
C GLN A 76 -10.49 12.24 22.86
N GLN A 77 -10.19 10.98 23.15
CA GLN A 77 -11.07 10.09 23.91
C GLN A 77 -10.49 9.62 25.24
N ASN A 78 -9.17 9.73 25.40
CA ASN A 78 -8.43 9.27 26.56
C ASN A 78 -7.61 10.43 27.13
N TYR A 79 -6.29 10.37 27.00
CA TYR A 79 -5.33 11.35 27.46
C TYR A 79 -4.27 11.58 26.38
N GLU A 80 -3.49 12.65 26.52
CA GLU A 80 -2.35 12.89 25.62
C GLU A 80 -1.26 11.84 25.90
N LEU A 81 -0.86 11.10 24.87
CA LEU A 81 0.24 10.16 24.97
C LEU A 81 1.55 10.93 25.14
N GLN A 82 2.11 10.88 26.34
CA GLN A 82 3.42 11.40 26.66
C GLN A 82 4.28 10.23 27.15
N PHE A 83 5.29 9.89 26.36
CA PHE A 83 6.23 8.83 26.67
C PHE A 83 7.60 9.29 26.25
N ASP A 84 8.58 9.25 27.14
CA ASP A 84 9.91 9.79 26.86
C ASP A 84 10.54 9.07 25.65
N ALA A 85 11.03 9.87 24.70
CA ALA A 85 11.70 9.35 23.50
C ALA A 85 13.00 8.64 23.91
N MET A 86 13.24 7.46 23.33
CA MET A 86 14.46 6.71 23.58
C MET A 86 15.32 6.65 22.31
N ASP A 87 16.25 7.61 22.15
CA ASP A 87 17.07 7.83 20.94
C ASP A 87 17.98 6.66 20.49
N GLY A 88 17.95 5.49 21.15
CA GLY A 88 18.72 4.29 20.81
C GLY A 88 17.92 2.99 20.75
N SER A 89 16.61 3.04 21.00
CA SER A 89 15.72 1.88 21.02
C SER A 89 14.53 2.12 20.10
N VAL A 90 13.76 1.07 19.82
CA VAL A 90 12.43 1.19 19.17
C VAL A 90 11.31 0.81 20.16
N ALA A 91 11.66 0.71 21.44
CA ALA A 91 10.76 0.21 22.47
C ALA A 91 9.61 1.19 22.70
N ASP A 92 9.90 2.48 22.74
CA ASP A 92 8.93 3.56 22.86
C ASP A 92 7.98 3.60 21.67
N GLU A 93 8.47 3.57 20.43
CA GLU A 93 7.61 3.57 19.25
C GLU A 93 6.67 2.37 19.22
N LEU A 94 7.16 1.18 19.58
CA LEU A 94 6.36 -0.03 19.63
C LEU A 94 5.35 0.00 20.76
N VAL A 95 5.73 0.47 21.95
CA VAL A 95 4.82 0.59 23.11
C VAL A 95 3.68 1.57 22.81
N ILE A 96 3.98 2.71 22.17
CA ILE A 96 2.95 3.64 21.68
C ILE A 96 2.07 2.96 20.63
N LEU A 97 2.67 2.28 19.64
CA LEU A 97 1.90 1.59 18.60
C LEU A 97 0.96 0.52 19.20
N ARG A 98 1.44 -0.26 20.18
CA ARG A 98 0.61 -1.24 20.90
C ARG A 98 -0.53 -0.58 21.65
N THR A 99 -0.28 0.59 22.23
CA THR A 99 -1.33 1.37 22.90
C THR A 99 -2.42 1.83 21.92
N LEU A 100 -2.04 2.29 20.73
CA LEU A 100 -2.98 2.69 19.68
C LEU A 100 -3.79 1.51 19.11
N GLN A 101 -3.19 0.32 19.09
CA GLN A 101 -3.81 -0.92 18.62
C GLN A 101 -4.68 -1.61 19.67
N TYR A 102 -4.55 -1.23 20.95
CA TYR A 102 -5.26 -1.89 22.02
C TYR A 102 -6.74 -1.56 22.00
N ARG A 103 -7.56 -2.60 22.17
CA ARG A 103 -8.99 -2.50 22.43
C ARG A 103 -9.34 -3.44 23.57
N ASP A 104 -10.04 -2.92 24.58
CA ASP A 104 -10.47 -3.71 25.73
C ASP A 104 -11.37 -4.88 25.25
N PRO A 105 -11.09 -6.13 25.66
CA PRO A 105 -11.89 -7.28 25.27
C PRO A 105 -13.33 -7.22 25.81
N ASN A 106 -13.57 -6.49 26.91
CA ASN A 106 -14.90 -6.23 27.42
C ASN A 106 -15.56 -5.08 26.64
N ILE A 107 -16.60 -5.42 25.88
CA ILE A 107 -17.31 -4.46 25.02
C ILE A 107 -17.88 -3.25 25.77
N ASN A 108 -18.20 -3.39 27.06
CA ASN A 108 -18.74 -2.30 27.87
C ASN A 108 -17.66 -1.32 28.33
N ARG A 109 -16.39 -1.75 28.35
CA ARG A 109 -15.23 -0.91 28.70
C ARG A 109 -14.50 -0.39 27.46
N ALA A 110 -14.69 -1.05 26.31
CA ALA A 110 -14.11 -0.65 25.04
C ALA A 110 -14.59 0.76 24.65
N LYS A 111 -13.64 1.66 24.42
CA LYS A 111 -13.92 3.02 23.92
C LYS A 111 -14.42 2.96 22.48
N ILE A 112 -15.41 3.76 22.16
CA ILE A 112 -15.99 3.84 20.81
C ILE A 112 -14.92 4.40 19.85
N GLY A 113 -14.54 3.64 18.82
CA GLY A 113 -13.48 4.05 17.89
C GLY A 113 -12.10 3.47 18.20
N SER A 114 -11.95 2.72 19.29
CA SER A 114 -10.80 1.81 19.47
C SER A 114 -10.98 0.54 18.61
N PRO A 115 -9.92 -0.10 18.11
CA PRO A 115 -8.54 0.37 18.11
C PRO A 115 -8.35 1.55 17.16
N TYR A 116 -7.42 2.45 17.49
CA TYR A 116 -7.17 3.68 16.71
C TYR A 116 -6.26 3.44 15.51
N PHE A 117 -5.57 2.30 15.49
CA PHE A 117 -4.74 1.82 14.39
C PHE A 117 -4.98 0.34 14.11
N ASP A 118 -4.66 -0.16 12.90
CA ASP A 118 -4.90 -1.57 12.55
C ASP A 118 -4.06 -2.51 13.45
N PRO A 119 -4.69 -3.46 14.19
CA PRO A 119 -3.99 -4.40 15.06
C PRO A 119 -3.04 -5.37 14.34
N ARG A 120 -3.17 -5.50 13.02
CA ARG A 120 -2.33 -6.37 12.18
C ARG A 120 -1.00 -5.74 11.81
N TYR A 121 -0.85 -4.43 12.02
CA TYR A 121 0.39 -3.73 11.71
C TYR A 121 1.47 -4.04 12.74
N ASN A 122 2.48 -4.80 12.32
CA ASN A 122 3.57 -5.28 13.15
C ASN A 122 4.89 -4.98 12.45
N PRO A 123 5.32 -3.72 12.47
CA PRO A 123 6.51 -3.31 11.75
C PRO A 123 7.77 -3.75 12.48
N VAL A 124 8.88 -3.76 11.74
CA VAL A 124 10.20 -4.17 12.25
C VAL A 124 11.00 -2.93 12.62
N ALA A 125 11.86 -3.04 13.63
CA ALA A 125 12.81 -1.99 13.99
C ALA A 125 13.98 -1.94 12.99
N SER A 126 14.42 -0.74 12.61
CA SER A 126 15.65 -0.56 11.83
C SER A 126 16.47 0.61 12.38
N SER A 127 17.79 0.43 12.40
CA SER A 127 18.80 1.46 12.68
C SER A 127 19.56 1.86 11.41
N SER A 128 19.15 1.37 10.23
CA SER A 128 19.84 1.64 8.97
C SER A 128 19.58 3.04 8.44
N SER A 129 20.63 3.86 8.29
CA SER A 129 20.52 5.22 7.74
C SER A 129 20.13 5.27 6.26
N SER A 130 20.07 4.14 5.55
CA SER A 130 19.62 4.08 4.16
C SER A 130 18.11 3.96 3.99
N GLU A 131 17.35 3.83 5.09
CA GLU A 131 15.93 3.49 5.07
C GLU A 131 15.07 4.58 5.71
N TYR A 132 13.83 4.71 5.23
CA TYR A 132 12.81 5.56 5.85
C TYR A 132 12.33 4.91 7.13
N ARG A 133 12.36 5.67 8.22
CA ARG A 133 12.00 5.18 9.56
C ARG A 133 11.11 6.18 10.28
N LEU A 134 10.28 5.68 11.17
CA LEU A 134 9.41 6.49 12.02
C LEU A 134 9.93 6.43 13.44
N ARG A 135 10.21 7.60 14.01
CA ARG A 135 10.73 7.76 15.36
C ARG A 135 9.71 8.46 16.23
N TRP A 136 9.62 8.07 17.50
CA TRP A 136 8.81 8.77 18.48
C TRP A 136 9.59 9.96 19.07
N THR A 137 8.96 11.13 19.14
CA THR A 137 9.61 12.37 19.64
C THR A 137 9.21 12.75 21.07
N GLY A 138 8.41 11.92 21.73
CA GLY A 138 7.82 12.21 23.02
C GLY A 138 6.30 12.38 22.98
N LYS A 139 5.78 12.83 21.83
CA LYS A 139 4.35 13.17 21.63
C LYS A 139 3.77 12.76 20.27
N ILE A 140 4.62 12.76 19.24
CA ILE A 140 4.22 12.45 17.87
C ILE A 140 5.29 11.62 17.17
N TYR A 141 4.92 10.95 16.09
CA TYR A 141 5.86 10.32 15.18
C TYR A 141 6.48 11.35 14.23
N ASP A 142 7.79 11.27 14.09
CA ASP A 142 8.62 12.03 13.17
C ASP A 142 9.22 11.09 12.11
N LEU A 143 9.37 11.60 10.89
CA LEU A 143 9.88 10.83 9.76
C LEU A 143 11.39 11.03 9.61
N LEU A 144 12.15 9.96 9.82
CA LEU A 144 13.57 9.91 9.51
C LEU A 144 13.77 9.56 8.04
N VAL A 145 14.27 10.52 7.27
CA VAL A 145 14.62 10.34 5.87
C VAL A 145 15.97 9.63 5.72
N PRO A 146 16.22 8.92 4.60
CA PRO A 146 17.53 8.34 4.31
C PRO A 146 18.64 9.38 4.41
N GLY A 147 19.72 9.04 5.10
CA GLY A 147 20.83 9.92 5.43
C GLY A 147 20.79 10.48 6.85
N GLN A 148 19.63 10.43 7.54
CA GLN A 148 19.54 10.80 8.95
C GLN A 148 19.91 9.63 9.87
N GLY A 149 20.67 9.93 10.91
CA GLY A 149 20.97 8.99 11.98
C GLY A 149 19.76 8.79 12.91
N GLY A 150 19.74 7.66 13.61
CA GLY A 150 18.68 7.32 14.56
C GLY A 150 18.16 5.91 14.37
N THR A 151 17.36 5.45 15.32
CA THR A 151 16.65 4.18 15.28
C THR A 151 15.15 4.48 15.22
N GLY A 152 14.38 3.62 14.57
CA GLY A 152 12.92 3.75 14.55
C GLY A 152 12.25 2.56 13.89
N ILE A 153 10.93 2.68 13.72
CA ILE A 153 10.12 1.72 13.00
C ILE A 153 10.44 1.82 11.51
N LEU A 154 10.83 0.71 10.88
CA LEU A 154 11.06 0.63 9.44
C LEU A 154 9.75 0.80 8.66
N ILE A 155 9.77 1.69 7.68
CA ILE A 155 8.67 1.78 6.71
C ILE A 155 8.87 0.73 5.63
N ASN A 156 7.96 -0.23 5.63
CA ASN A 156 7.91 -1.29 4.64
C ASN A 156 6.97 -0.91 3.49
N TYR A 157 7.41 -1.14 2.26
CA TYR A 157 6.64 -0.86 1.05
C TYR A 157 5.94 -2.11 0.49
N GLU A 158 6.38 -3.29 0.89
CA GLU A 158 5.88 -4.58 0.39
C GLU A 158 4.70 -5.11 1.21
N GLY A 159 4.35 -4.44 2.32
CA GLY A 159 3.22 -4.82 3.18
C GLY A 159 3.48 -6.04 4.08
N THR A 160 4.73 -6.53 4.16
CA THR A 160 5.07 -7.69 5.03
C THR A 160 5.06 -7.35 6.52
N ASP A 161 4.87 -6.08 6.86
CA ASP A 161 4.55 -5.58 8.19
C ASP A 161 3.12 -5.87 8.63
N PHE A 162 2.18 -6.16 7.70
CA PHE A 162 0.82 -6.58 8.05
C PHE A 162 0.77 -8.10 8.24
N THR A 163 0.78 -8.53 9.50
CA THR A 163 0.75 -9.94 9.89
C THR A 163 -0.52 -10.25 10.69
N THR A 164 -0.50 -11.30 11.53
CA THR A 164 -1.63 -11.61 12.40
C THR A 164 -1.78 -10.52 13.47
N ALA A 165 -3.02 -10.27 13.90
CA ALA A 165 -3.28 -9.28 14.94
C ALA A 165 -2.48 -9.59 16.21
N PHE A 166 -1.85 -8.56 16.78
CA PHE A 166 -1.09 -8.72 18.02
C PHE A 166 -2.03 -9.17 19.16
N VAL A 167 -1.68 -10.27 19.82
CA VAL A 167 -2.43 -10.77 20.99
C VAL A 167 -1.90 -10.07 22.23
N PHE A 168 -2.73 -9.21 22.82
CA PHE A 168 -2.35 -8.48 24.02
C PHE A 168 -2.31 -9.41 25.24
N PRO A 169 -1.28 -9.30 26.10
CA PRO A 169 -1.27 -10.00 27.37
C PRO A 169 -2.41 -9.51 28.29
N PRO A 170 -2.92 -10.35 29.21
CA PRO A 170 -4.02 -9.99 30.12
C PRO A 170 -3.74 -8.73 30.95
N ASP A 171 -2.47 -8.49 31.31
CA ASP A 171 -2.03 -7.37 32.13
C ASP A 171 -1.44 -6.22 31.31
N PHE A 172 -1.82 -6.10 30.02
CA PHE A 172 -1.31 -5.02 29.18
C PHE A 172 -1.71 -3.65 29.73
N GLN A 173 -0.72 -2.81 29.98
CA GLN A 173 -0.90 -1.42 30.36
C GLN A 173 -0.63 -0.51 29.15
N MET A 174 -1.57 0.40 28.91
CA MET A 174 -1.40 1.45 27.92
C MET A 174 -0.25 2.39 28.34
N ALA A 175 0.49 2.90 27.36
CA ALA A 175 1.58 3.83 27.58
C ALA A 175 1.11 5.20 28.08
N GLY A 176 1.83 5.79 29.03
CA GLY A 176 1.54 7.13 29.56
C GLY A 176 0.51 7.16 30.71
N ASN A 177 0.21 6.01 31.31
CA ASN A 177 -0.67 5.86 32.48
C ASN A 177 0.07 5.32 33.70
#